data_AF-A0A8B8BQT3-F1
#
_entry.id   AF-A0A8B8BQT3-F1
#
_cell.length_a   1.000
_cell.length_b   1.000
_cell.length_c   1.000
_cell.angle_alpha   90.00
_cell.angle_beta   90.00
_cell.angle_gamma   90.00
#
_symmetry.space_group_name_H-M   'P 1'
#
loop_
_entity.id
_entity.type
_entity.pdbx_description
1 polymer ?
#
loop_
_entity_poly.entity_id
_entity_poly.type
_entity_poly.pdbx_seq_one_letter_code
_entity_poly.pdbx_strand_id
1 'polypeptide(L)'
;MAFGEVNQLHTGSRGGDNYEKVNEETPVTKASMYHFSLNLRDDATNERSLVQVAVKIIAEVKQQCRDAIFGQLSFDIVNAAIRNNADTAAPPASIPIPGSLVRTANRIRHLERPQDPSDLHYELDKDFLNLHAPGFLSHDLQVGNRRHLIFYTDRQLQLLAKANIWYMDGTFRCINSPWKQLFSIHGFVKSGKRLKQIPLVFVIMSGKKKADYYEVLHFIDRRLPEDISRQ
;
A
#
# COMPACT_ATOMS: atom_id res chain seq x y z
N MET A 1 -30.01 -31.18 -4.08
CA MET A 1 -31.12 -30.28 -3.68
C MET A 1 -30.90 -28.95 -4.37
N ALA A 2 -31.92 -28.51 -5.10
CA ALA A 2 -32.18 -27.26 -5.81
C ALA A 2 -31.02 -26.25 -6.07
N PHE A 3 -30.75 -26.03 -7.35
CA PHE A 3 -30.14 -24.81 -7.88
C PHE A 3 -31.20 -23.70 -7.88
N GLY A 4 -30.92 -22.57 -7.22
CA GLY A 4 -31.79 -21.39 -7.18
C GLY A 4 -31.42 -20.36 -8.25
N GLU A 5 -32.46 -19.80 -8.87
CA GLU A 5 -32.47 -19.04 -10.13
C GLU A 5 -31.78 -17.68 -10.11
N VAL A 6 -31.40 -17.27 -11.32
CA VAL A 6 -30.82 -15.99 -11.72
C VAL A 6 -31.95 -14.98 -11.94
N ASN A 7 -31.94 -13.86 -11.23
CA ASN A 7 -32.74 -12.68 -11.60
C ASN A 7 -31.84 -11.62 -12.24
N GLN A 8 -32.06 -11.39 -13.53
CA GLN A 8 -31.61 -10.20 -14.25
C GLN A 8 -32.55 -9.02 -13.96
N LEU A 9 -32.00 -7.81 -14.13
CA LEU A 9 -32.58 -6.54 -14.58
C LEU A 9 -32.36 -5.36 -13.60
N HIS A 10 -31.38 -4.50 -13.91
CA HIS A 10 -31.72 -3.19 -14.48
C HIS A 10 -30.48 -2.55 -15.13
N THR A 11 -30.61 -2.25 -16.42
CA THR A 11 -29.68 -1.47 -17.23
C THR A 11 -29.87 0.02 -16.95
N GLY A 12 -28.86 0.65 -16.35
CA GLY A 12 -28.76 2.11 -16.23
C GLY A 12 -27.58 2.61 -17.04
N SER A 13 -27.82 3.03 -18.28
CA SER A 13 -26.88 3.78 -19.11
C SER A 13 -26.78 5.21 -18.60
N ARG A 14 -25.56 5.71 -18.32
CA ARG A 14 -25.28 7.14 -18.32
C ARG A 14 -23.77 7.42 -18.35
N GLY A 15 -23.36 8.13 -19.41
CA GLY A 15 -22.21 9.03 -19.41
C GLY A 15 -20.87 8.33 -19.64
N GLY A 16 -20.52 8.13 -20.92
CA GLY A 16 -19.12 8.08 -21.29
C GLY A 16 -18.53 9.47 -21.16
N ASP A 17 -17.55 9.64 -20.29
CA ASP A 17 -16.69 10.80 -20.29
C ASP A 17 -15.27 10.36 -20.63
N ASN A 18 -14.80 10.96 -21.72
CA ASN A 18 -13.52 10.73 -22.36
C ASN A 18 -12.38 11.01 -21.36
N TYR A 19 -11.49 10.03 -21.16
CA TYR A 19 -10.16 10.31 -20.62
C TYR A 19 -9.36 11.00 -21.72
N GLU A 20 -9.43 12.32 -21.74
CA GLU A 20 -8.50 13.15 -22.48
C GLU A 20 -7.10 12.93 -21.91
N LYS A 21 -6.21 12.36 -22.72
CA LYS A 21 -4.79 12.21 -22.37
C LYS A 21 -4.16 13.60 -22.28
N VAL A 22 -4.10 14.16 -21.07
CA VAL A 22 -3.28 15.35 -20.81
C VAL A 22 -1.85 14.89 -20.56
N ASN A 23 -1.12 14.68 -21.65
CA ASN A 23 0.33 14.80 -21.64
C ASN A 23 0.64 16.29 -21.69
N GLU A 24 0.94 16.90 -20.54
CA GLU A 24 1.67 18.16 -20.50
C GLU A 24 2.52 18.16 -19.23
N GLU A 25 3.83 18.04 -19.42
CA GLU A 25 4.83 18.51 -18.47
C GLU A 25 4.49 19.97 -18.16
N THR A 26 3.78 20.22 -17.06
CA THR A 26 3.60 21.58 -16.58
C THR A 26 4.87 21.96 -15.85
N PRO A 27 5.69 22.89 -16.40
CA PRO A 27 6.80 23.43 -15.64
C PRO A 27 6.19 24.09 -14.41
N VAL A 28 6.83 23.97 -13.26
CA VAL A 28 6.50 24.78 -12.08
C VAL A 28 6.68 26.24 -12.49
N THR A 29 5.62 26.85 -13.00
CA THR A 29 5.66 28.21 -13.51
C THR A 29 5.73 29.16 -12.33
N LYS A 30 6.56 30.20 -12.47
CA LYS A 30 6.74 31.32 -11.52
C LYS A 30 5.44 31.76 -10.84
N ALA A 31 4.31 31.68 -11.53
CA ALA A 31 2.97 32.00 -11.05
C ALA A 31 2.56 31.25 -9.76
N SER A 32 2.95 29.98 -9.58
CA SER A 32 2.62 29.25 -8.33
C SER A 32 3.43 29.74 -7.12
N MET A 33 4.55 30.43 -7.33
CA MET A 33 5.26 31.14 -6.26
C MET A 33 4.61 32.51 -5.97
N TYR A 34 4.05 33.19 -6.98
CA TYR A 34 3.41 34.50 -6.81
C TYR A 34 2.07 34.44 -6.06
N HIS A 35 1.37 33.30 -6.03
CA HIS A 35 0.14 33.20 -5.25
C HIS A 35 0.36 33.20 -3.73
N PHE A 36 1.61 33.05 -3.28
CA PHE A 36 1.98 33.17 -1.88
C PHE A 36 2.25 34.63 -1.46
N SER A 37 2.37 35.56 -2.41
CA SER A 37 2.90 36.91 -2.19
C SER A 37 1.87 38.04 -2.36
N LEU A 38 0.57 37.78 -2.14
CA LEU A 38 -0.45 38.84 -2.16
C LEU A 38 -1.09 39.00 -0.79
N ASN A 39 -0.30 39.53 0.14
CA ASN A 39 -0.70 40.47 1.19
C ASN A 39 0.50 40.64 2.11
N LEU A 40 1.30 41.67 1.88
CA LEU A 40 2.12 42.40 2.88
C LEU A 40 2.98 43.43 2.12
N ARG A 41 2.86 44.71 2.47
CA ARG A 41 3.77 45.77 2.02
C ARG A 41 5.04 45.73 2.89
N ASP A 42 6.17 45.92 2.20
CA ASP A 42 7.48 46.42 2.64
C ASP A 42 8.31 45.63 3.67
N ASP A 43 9.19 44.74 3.18
CA ASP A 43 10.67 44.76 3.39
C ASP A 43 11.31 43.59 2.60
N ALA A 44 12.19 43.87 1.64
CA ALA A 44 12.81 42.87 0.77
C ALA A 44 13.71 41.86 1.51
N THR A 45 14.19 42.22 2.70
CA THR A 45 14.93 41.31 3.58
C THR A 45 14.03 40.24 4.19
N ASN A 46 12.80 40.61 4.54
CA ASN A 46 11.79 39.70 5.08
C ASN A 46 11.33 38.70 4.02
N GLU A 47 11.03 39.15 2.79
CA GLU A 47 10.67 38.26 1.67
C GLU A 47 11.75 37.23 1.34
N ARG A 48 13.04 37.62 1.37
CA ARG A 48 14.16 36.69 1.16
C ARG A 48 14.25 35.63 2.25
N SER A 49 14.07 36.02 3.51
CA SER A 49 14.06 35.09 4.65
C SER A 49 12.89 34.10 4.57
N LEU A 50 11.68 34.58 4.24
CA LEU A 50 10.48 33.77 4.02
C LEU A 50 10.72 32.68 2.98
N VAL A 51 11.24 33.06 1.81
CA VAL A 51 11.50 32.13 0.71
C VAL A 51 12.59 31.11 1.10
N GLN A 52 13.60 31.53 1.86
CA GLN A 52 14.72 30.66 2.22
C GLN A 52 14.32 29.54 3.19
N VAL A 53 13.49 29.84 4.20
CA VAL A 53 12.94 28.83 5.12
C VAL A 53 12.03 27.85 4.38
N ALA A 54 11.10 28.37 3.56
CA ALA A 54 10.20 27.55 2.77
C ALA A 54 10.94 26.59 1.82
N VAL A 55 11.99 27.07 1.14
CA VAL A 55 12.82 26.26 0.23
C VAL A 55 13.53 25.14 0.98
N LYS A 56 14.09 25.41 2.17
CA LYS A 56 14.73 24.38 3.00
C LYS A 56 13.75 23.29 3.42
N ILE A 57 12.57 23.69 3.93
CA ILE A 57 11.51 22.75 4.33
C ILE A 57 11.10 21.88 3.13
N ILE A 58 10.85 22.48 1.96
CA ILE A 58 10.45 21.73 0.76
C ILE A 58 11.57 20.77 0.33
N ALA A 59 12.82 21.20 0.34
CA ALA A 59 13.96 20.38 -0.03
C ALA A 59 14.11 19.17 0.90
N GLU A 60 14.03 19.39 2.21
CA GLU A 60 14.08 18.31 3.21
C GLU A 60 12.93 17.32 3.05
N VAL A 61 11.69 17.80 2.89
CA VAL A 61 10.54 16.93 2.64
C VAL A 61 10.75 16.08 1.38
N LYS A 62 11.19 16.69 0.27
CA LYS A 62 11.45 15.95 -0.98
C LYS A 62 12.52 14.88 -0.80
N GLN A 63 13.59 15.19 -0.07
CA GLN A 63 14.69 14.27 0.17
C GLN A 63 14.25 13.09 1.04
N GLN A 64 13.69 13.37 2.22
CA GLN A 64 13.24 12.33 3.14
C GLN A 64 12.13 11.45 2.55
N CYS A 65 11.29 11.98 1.66
CA CYS A 65 10.28 11.18 0.98
C CYS A 65 10.86 10.18 -0.01
N ARG A 66 11.98 10.52 -0.67
CA ARG A 66 12.73 9.60 -1.56
C ARG A 66 13.52 8.57 -0.77
N ASP A 67 14.07 8.96 0.37
CA ASP A 67 14.83 8.02 1.22
C ASP A 67 13.88 7.03 1.92
N ALA A 68 12.64 7.43 2.19
CA ALA A 68 11.64 6.61 2.88
C ALA A 68 10.40 6.34 2.02
N ILE A 69 10.54 5.84 0.79
CA ILE A 69 9.40 5.61 -0.14
C ILE A 69 8.29 4.73 0.46
N PHE A 70 8.68 3.72 1.26
CA PHE A 70 7.80 2.78 1.97
C PHE A 70 7.79 2.95 3.49
N GLY A 71 8.42 4.02 4.00
CA GLY A 71 8.61 4.24 5.43
C GLY A 71 7.52 5.11 6.08
N GLN A 72 7.95 5.96 7.01
CA GLN A 72 7.13 6.89 7.80
C GLN A 72 6.06 7.66 7.00
N LEU A 73 4.95 8.04 7.63
CA LEU A 73 3.87 8.78 6.99
C LEU A 73 4.36 10.13 6.45
N SER A 74 3.86 10.56 5.29
CA SER A 74 4.22 11.85 4.70
C SER A 74 3.90 13.02 5.63
N PHE A 75 2.87 12.87 6.48
CA PHE A 75 2.53 13.83 7.52
C PHE A 75 3.65 14.00 8.56
N ASP A 76 4.25 12.90 9.01
CA ASP A 76 5.32 12.91 10.00
C ASP A 76 6.60 13.54 9.43
N ILE A 77 6.94 13.21 8.18
CA ILE A 77 8.05 13.84 7.43
C ILE A 77 7.87 15.35 7.37
N VAL A 78 6.67 15.80 6.98
CA VAL A 78 6.39 17.24 6.83
C VAL A 78 6.49 17.95 8.18
N ASN A 79 5.92 17.38 9.24
CA ASN A 79 6.01 17.98 10.56
C ASN A 79 7.43 17.99 11.11
N ALA A 80 8.23 16.95 10.84
CA ALA A 80 9.64 16.90 11.22
C ALA A 80 10.44 17.99 10.49
N ALA A 81 10.29 18.08 9.16
CA ALA A 81 10.98 19.10 8.35
C ALA A 81 10.60 20.53 8.76
N ILE A 82 9.33 20.79 9.07
CA ILE A 82 8.89 22.08 9.59
C ILE A 82 9.55 22.37 10.94
N ARG A 83 9.57 21.41 11.88
CA ARG A 83 10.22 21.60 13.18
C ARG A 83 11.73 21.83 13.07
N ASN A 84 12.41 21.07 12.22
CA ASN A 84 13.86 21.12 12.04
C ASN A 84 14.33 22.45 11.43
N ASN A 85 13.47 23.08 10.62
CA ASN A 85 13.76 24.35 9.95
C ASN A 85 12.93 25.50 10.52
N ALA A 86 12.27 25.32 11.68
CA ALA A 86 11.50 26.37 12.32
C ALA A 86 12.47 27.46 12.81
N ASP A 87 12.42 28.62 12.18
CA ASP A 87 13.12 29.80 12.66
C ASP A 87 12.13 30.68 13.43
N THR A 88 12.37 30.87 14.75
CA THR A 88 11.49 31.69 15.60
C THR A 88 11.54 33.17 15.22
N ALA A 89 12.60 33.59 14.52
CA ALA A 89 12.72 34.95 13.98
C ALA A 89 12.01 35.12 12.62
N ALA A 90 11.64 34.03 11.95
CA ALA A 90 10.93 34.10 10.68
C ALA A 90 9.41 34.30 10.90
N PRO A 91 8.74 35.10 10.07
CA PRO A 91 7.29 35.27 10.19
C PRO A 91 6.54 33.95 10.01
N PRO A 92 5.36 33.77 10.63
CA PRO A 92 4.54 32.56 10.45
C PRO A 92 4.21 32.23 8.98
N ALA A 93 4.14 33.26 8.13
CA ALA A 93 3.99 33.11 6.68
C ALA A 93 5.19 32.45 5.99
N SER A 94 6.33 32.21 6.65
CA SER A 94 7.47 31.47 6.07
C SER A 94 7.23 29.97 5.96
N ILE A 95 6.24 29.46 6.71
CA ILE A 95 5.97 28.03 6.83
C ILE A 95 5.01 27.62 5.71
N PRO A 96 5.41 26.73 4.79
CA PRO A 96 4.51 26.25 3.74
C PRO A 96 3.33 25.49 4.33
N ILE A 97 2.19 25.54 3.63
CA ILE A 97 0.96 24.85 4.07
C ILE A 97 1.22 23.34 4.20
N PRO A 98 1.13 22.75 5.40
CA PRO A 98 1.52 21.35 5.62
C PRO A 98 0.75 20.37 4.74
N GLY A 99 -0.56 20.58 4.55
CA GLY A 99 -1.38 19.73 3.68
C GLY A 99 -0.94 19.72 2.21
N SER A 100 -0.39 20.84 1.72
CA SER A 100 0.17 20.91 0.35
C SER A 100 1.47 20.12 0.24
N LEU A 101 2.33 20.21 1.27
CA LEU A 101 3.56 19.43 1.35
C LEU A 101 3.27 17.93 1.43
N VAL A 102 2.26 17.51 2.20
CA VAL A 102 1.85 16.10 2.28
C VAL A 102 1.38 15.57 0.92
N ARG A 103 0.59 16.35 0.16
CA ARG A 103 0.20 15.96 -1.21
C ARG A 103 1.41 15.86 -2.14
N THR A 104 2.35 16.79 -2.04
CA THR A 104 3.59 16.78 -2.82
C THR A 104 4.45 15.55 -2.50
N ALA A 105 4.62 15.26 -1.22
CA ALA A 105 5.31 14.07 -0.71
C ALA A 105 4.68 12.77 -1.23
N ASN A 106 3.35 12.65 -1.14
CA ASN A 106 2.63 11.48 -1.65
C ASN A 106 2.76 11.33 -3.16
N ARG A 107 2.74 12.42 -3.92
CA ARG A 107 2.94 12.38 -5.38
C ARG A 107 4.34 11.89 -5.73
N ILE A 108 5.38 12.40 -5.06
CA ILE A 108 6.77 11.94 -5.27
C ILE A 108 6.86 10.44 -4.99
N ARG A 109 6.37 10.00 -3.83
CA ARG A 109 6.37 8.58 -3.47
C ARG A 109 5.62 7.71 -4.48
N HIS A 110 4.50 8.19 -5.01
CA HIS A 110 3.75 7.45 -6.02
C HIS A 110 4.55 7.29 -7.33
N LEU A 111 5.29 8.32 -7.75
CA LEU A 111 6.11 8.28 -8.96
C LEU A 111 7.36 7.39 -8.80
N GLU A 112 7.96 7.40 -7.61
CA GLU A 112 9.17 6.62 -7.30
C GLU A 112 8.88 5.14 -6.95
N ARG A 113 7.63 4.81 -6.61
CA ARG A 113 7.26 3.41 -6.33
C ARG A 113 7.36 2.56 -7.60
N PRO A 114 7.77 1.29 -7.45
CA PRO A 114 7.66 0.32 -8.54
C PRO A 114 6.22 0.30 -9.06
N GLN A 115 6.09 0.29 -10.39
CA GLN A 115 4.80 0.13 -11.03
C GLN A 115 4.30 -1.31 -10.83
N ASP A 116 2.98 -1.48 -10.79
CA ASP A 116 2.38 -2.81 -10.74
C ASP A 116 2.87 -3.66 -11.92
N PRO A 117 3.17 -4.95 -11.71
CA PRO A 117 3.66 -5.81 -12.78
C PRO A 117 2.59 -5.98 -13.86
N SER A 118 2.98 -5.95 -15.14
CA SER A 118 2.07 -6.16 -16.27
C SER A 118 1.77 -7.64 -16.54
N ASP A 119 2.69 -8.52 -16.16
CA ASP A 119 2.61 -9.96 -16.36
C ASP A 119 3.21 -10.73 -15.16
N LEU A 120 3.25 -12.06 -15.26
CA LEU A 120 3.71 -12.93 -14.17
C LEU A 120 5.23 -13.20 -14.20
N HIS A 121 5.96 -12.71 -15.21
CA HIS A 121 7.37 -12.99 -15.49
C HIS A 121 8.32 -11.97 -14.85
N TYR A 122 8.02 -11.56 -13.62
CA TYR A 122 8.89 -10.69 -12.83
C TYR A 122 9.55 -11.44 -11.67
N GLU A 123 10.69 -10.95 -11.19
CA GLU A 123 11.34 -11.51 -10.00
C GLU A 123 10.77 -10.88 -8.73
N LEU A 124 10.43 -11.71 -7.74
CA LEU A 124 9.99 -11.22 -6.45
C LEU A 124 11.20 -10.71 -5.66
N ASP A 125 11.19 -9.44 -5.29
CA ASP A 125 12.22 -8.84 -4.44
C ASP A 125 12.11 -9.36 -3.00
N LYS A 126 12.81 -10.47 -2.73
CA LYS A 126 12.83 -11.11 -1.42
C LYS A 126 13.56 -10.27 -0.38
N ASP A 127 14.56 -9.49 -0.79
CA ASP A 127 15.34 -8.66 0.12
C ASP A 127 14.49 -7.51 0.66
N PHE A 128 13.67 -6.90 -0.20
CA PHE A 128 12.67 -5.93 0.21
C PHE A 128 11.67 -6.54 1.22
N LEU A 129 11.15 -7.73 0.94
CA LEU A 129 10.22 -8.42 1.86
C LEU A 129 10.87 -8.74 3.21
N ASN A 130 12.11 -9.25 3.19
CA ASN A 130 12.84 -9.57 4.41
C ASN A 130 13.14 -8.32 5.26
N LEU A 131 13.47 -7.20 4.61
CA LEU A 131 13.75 -5.93 5.27
C LEU A 131 12.49 -5.31 5.90
N HIS A 132 11.37 -5.32 5.18
CA HIS A 132 10.16 -4.59 5.58
C HIS A 132 9.11 -5.43 6.31
N ALA A 133 9.14 -6.76 6.15
CA ALA A 133 8.21 -7.69 6.78
C ALA A 133 8.96 -8.92 7.34
N PRO A 134 9.89 -8.72 8.29
CA PRO A 134 10.68 -9.82 8.84
C PRO A 134 9.79 -10.90 9.46
N GLY A 135 10.05 -12.16 9.10
CA GLY A 135 9.28 -13.31 9.56
C GLY A 135 7.94 -13.52 8.82
N PHE A 136 7.58 -12.64 7.89
CA PHE A 136 6.48 -12.89 6.95
C PHE A 136 7.01 -13.70 5.77
N LEU A 137 7.03 -15.03 5.97
CA LEU A 137 7.48 -16.00 5.00
C LEU A 137 6.66 -15.87 3.72
N SER A 138 7.35 -15.81 2.59
CA SER A 138 6.76 -15.78 1.27
C SER A 138 7.19 -16.99 0.46
N HIS A 139 6.25 -17.55 -0.31
CA HIS A 139 6.55 -18.59 -1.28
C HIS A 139 5.93 -18.26 -2.63
N ASP A 140 6.65 -18.61 -3.67
CA ASP A 140 6.28 -18.36 -5.06
C ASP A 140 5.99 -19.68 -5.76
N LEU A 141 4.71 -20.04 -5.80
CA LEU A 141 4.22 -21.32 -6.29
C LEU A 141 3.80 -21.23 -7.76
N GLN A 142 4.37 -22.07 -8.62
CA GLN A 142 3.97 -22.19 -10.03
C GLN A 142 3.06 -23.39 -10.28
N VAL A 143 1.97 -23.18 -11.02
CA VAL A 143 0.96 -24.21 -11.38
C VAL A 143 0.64 -24.11 -12.88
N GLY A 144 1.49 -24.76 -13.69
CA GLY A 144 1.54 -24.51 -15.14
C GLY A 144 2.00 -23.08 -15.41
N ASN A 145 1.31 -22.35 -16.29
CA ASN A 145 1.63 -20.95 -16.60
C ASN A 145 1.02 -19.94 -15.61
N ARG A 146 0.67 -20.37 -14.40
CA ARG A 146 0.09 -19.52 -13.35
C ARG A 146 1.03 -19.50 -12.16
N ARG A 147 1.02 -18.38 -11.46
CA ARG A 147 1.83 -18.08 -10.29
C ARG A 147 0.94 -17.75 -9.10
N HIS A 148 1.30 -18.17 -7.89
CA HIS A 148 0.59 -17.89 -6.66
C HIS A 148 1.59 -17.51 -5.56
N LEU A 149 1.47 -16.31 -5.02
CA LEU A 149 2.34 -15.82 -3.94
C LEU A 149 1.66 -16.09 -2.60
N ILE A 150 2.24 -16.98 -1.80
CA ILE A 150 1.71 -17.42 -0.51
C ILE A 150 2.48 -16.71 0.61
N PHE A 151 1.76 -16.16 1.58
CA PHE A 151 2.34 -15.42 2.70
C PHE A 151 1.77 -15.87 4.05
N TYR A 152 2.64 -16.09 5.01
CA TYR A 152 2.30 -16.45 6.40
C TYR A 152 3.51 -16.24 7.34
N THR A 153 3.29 -16.31 8.64
CA THR A 153 4.35 -16.47 9.65
C THR A 153 4.31 -17.87 10.24
N ASP A 154 5.39 -18.32 10.87
CA ASP A 154 5.41 -19.59 11.60
C ASP A 154 4.32 -19.63 12.68
N ARG A 155 4.10 -18.49 13.36
CA ARG A 155 3.04 -18.37 14.37
C ARG A 155 1.66 -18.53 13.75
N GLN A 156 1.43 -17.99 12.56
CA GLN A 156 0.16 -18.16 11.88
C GLN A 156 -0.08 -19.61 11.46
N LEU A 157 0.95 -20.34 10.98
CA LEU A 157 0.83 -21.77 10.68
C LEU A 157 0.54 -22.60 11.93
N GLN A 158 1.19 -22.29 13.07
CA GLN A 158 0.86 -22.93 14.35
C GLN A 158 -0.60 -22.71 14.77
N LEU A 159 -1.12 -21.49 14.59
CA LEU A 159 -2.52 -21.19 14.89
C LEU A 159 -3.47 -21.90 13.91
N LEU A 160 -3.07 -22.01 12.65
CA LEU A 160 -3.86 -22.68 11.61
C LEU A 160 -3.93 -24.19 11.87
N ALA A 161 -2.81 -24.82 12.26
CA ALA A 161 -2.77 -26.23 12.64
C ALA A 161 -3.63 -26.53 13.88
N LYS A 162 -3.73 -25.57 14.83
CA LYS A 162 -4.59 -25.68 16.01
C LYS A 162 -6.07 -25.43 15.72
N ALA A 163 -6.42 -24.83 14.58
CA ALA A 163 -7.79 -24.49 14.26
C ALA A 163 -8.57 -25.74 13.84
N ASN A 164 -9.69 -26.02 14.52
CA ASN A 164 -10.57 -27.14 14.18
C ASN A 164 -11.26 -26.97 12.81
N ILE A 165 -11.48 -25.73 12.39
CA ILE A 165 -12.18 -25.37 11.15
C ILE A 165 -11.41 -24.24 10.48
N TRP A 166 -11.15 -24.41 9.19
CA TRP A 166 -10.58 -23.37 8.34
C TRP A 166 -11.69 -22.71 7.52
N TYR A 167 -11.71 -21.39 7.50
CA TYR A 167 -12.61 -20.61 6.66
C TYR A 167 -11.80 -20.01 5.53
N MET A 168 -12.28 -20.15 4.30
CA MET A 168 -11.56 -19.70 3.12
C MET A 168 -12.36 -18.58 2.45
N ASP A 169 -11.70 -17.47 2.13
CA ASP A 169 -12.32 -16.33 1.46
C ASP A 169 -11.50 -15.88 0.25
N GLY A 170 -12.19 -15.57 -0.84
CA GLY A 170 -11.61 -15.09 -2.09
C GLY A 170 -12.08 -13.67 -2.38
N THR A 171 -11.20 -12.69 -2.21
CA THR A 171 -11.47 -11.28 -2.52
C THR A 171 -10.97 -10.92 -3.92
N PHE A 172 -11.84 -10.36 -4.76
CA PHE A 172 -11.51 -10.06 -6.17
C PHE A 172 -11.32 -8.57 -6.47
N ARG A 173 -11.98 -7.67 -5.73
CA ARG A 173 -12.11 -6.25 -6.10
C ARG A 173 -10.81 -5.46 -5.92
N CYS A 174 -9.91 -5.90 -5.04
CA CYS A 174 -8.71 -5.17 -4.65
C CYS A 174 -7.43 -5.63 -5.36
N ILE A 175 -7.55 -6.38 -6.46
CA ILE A 175 -6.40 -7.03 -7.10
C ILE A 175 -6.33 -6.65 -8.58
N ASN A 176 -5.18 -6.10 -8.99
CA ASN A 176 -4.91 -5.69 -10.35
C ASN A 176 -4.38 -6.85 -11.20
N SER A 177 -4.61 -6.76 -12.52
CA SER A 177 -3.95 -7.65 -13.48
C SER A 177 -2.43 -7.61 -13.27
N PRO A 178 -1.70 -8.73 -13.37
CA PRO A 178 -2.12 -10.07 -13.84
C PRO A 178 -2.83 -10.94 -12.79
N TRP A 179 -2.90 -10.50 -11.55
CA TRP A 179 -3.51 -11.25 -10.45
C TRP A 179 -5.03 -11.30 -10.58
N LYS A 180 -5.66 -12.35 -10.05
CA LYS A 180 -7.10 -12.60 -10.21
C LYS A 180 -7.88 -12.62 -8.91
N GLN A 181 -7.22 -12.89 -7.78
CA GLN A 181 -7.82 -12.86 -6.45
C GLN A 181 -6.76 -12.77 -5.35
N LEU A 182 -7.18 -12.25 -4.21
CA LEU A 182 -6.55 -12.47 -2.92
C LEU A 182 -7.35 -13.58 -2.21
N PHE A 183 -6.77 -14.76 -2.13
CA PHE A 183 -7.30 -15.87 -1.37
C PHE A 183 -6.74 -15.83 0.05
N SER A 184 -7.56 -16.14 1.05
CA SER A 184 -7.14 -16.11 2.45
C SER A 184 -7.74 -17.28 3.22
N ILE A 185 -6.95 -17.83 4.14
CA ILE A 185 -7.39 -18.87 5.07
C ILE A 185 -7.43 -18.28 6.46
N HIS A 186 -8.57 -18.44 7.12
CA HIS A 186 -8.88 -17.87 8.42
C HIS A 186 -9.10 -18.97 9.45
N GLY A 187 -8.72 -18.68 10.68
CA GLY A 187 -9.01 -19.51 11.84
C GLY A 187 -9.56 -18.67 12.98
N PHE A 188 -10.23 -19.32 13.93
CA PHE A 188 -10.63 -18.68 15.18
C PHE A 188 -9.52 -18.79 16.22
N VAL A 189 -9.12 -17.66 16.79
CA VAL A 189 -8.17 -17.60 17.90
C VAL A 189 -8.89 -17.12 19.15
N LYS A 190 -8.68 -17.85 20.25
CA LYS A 190 -9.23 -17.52 21.56
C LYS A 190 -8.18 -16.78 22.38
N SER A 191 -8.57 -15.66 22.99
CA SER A 191 -7.76 -14.94 23.97
C SER A 191 -8.64 -14.60 25.16
N GLY A 192 -8.44 -15.30 26.28
CA GLY A 192 -9.33 -15.23 27.44
C GLY A 192 -10.76 -15.64 27.09
N LYS A 193 -11.72 -14.72 27.29
CA LYS A 193 -13.15 -14.92 26.95
C LYS A 193 -13.51 -14.52 25.51
N ARG A 194 -12.57 -13.96 24.74
CA ARG A 194 -12.85 -13.45 23.39
C ARG A 194 -12.42 -14.46 22.35
N LEU A 195 -13.31 -14.72 21.40
CA LEU A 195 -13.04 -15.50 20.20
C LEU A 195 -13.05 -14.54 19.01
N LYS A 196 -12.00 -14.55 18.20
CA LYS A 196 -11.91 -13.71 16.99
C LYS A 196 -11.51 -14.56 15.80
N GLN A 197 -12.18 -14.37 14.67
CA GLN A 197 -11.71 -14.87 13.39
C GLN A 197 -10.60 -13.96 12.89
N ILE A 198 -9.48 -14.54 12.48
CA ILE A 198 -8.36 -13.80 11.92
C ILE A 198 -7.83 -14.52 10.66
N PRO A 199 -7.34 -13.77 9.65
CA PRO A 199 -6.61 -14.37 8.54
C PRO A 199 -5.25 -14.86 9.03
N LEU A 200 -4.91 -16.09 8.64
CA LEU A 200 -3.69 -16.78 9.02
C LEU A 200 -2.78 -17.03 7.81
N VAL A 201 -3.34 -17.19 6.61
CA VAL A 201 -2.57 -17.31 5.37
C VAL A 201 -3.19 -16.41 4.32
N PHE A 202 -2.34 -15.72 3.55
CA PHE A 202 -2.73 -14.91 2.40
C PHE A 202 -2.11 -15.48 1.14
N VAL A 203 -2.86 -15.49 0.05
CA VAL A 203 -2.38 -15.98 -1.24
C VAL A 203 -2.85 -15.06 -2.35
N ILE A 204 -1.91 -14.40 -3.03
CA ILE A 204 -2.21 -13.66 -4.24
C ILE A 204 -2.16 -14.66 -5.40
N MET A 205 -3.30 -14.91 -6.04
CA MET A 205 -3.42 -15.97 -7.05
C MET A 205 -3.67 -15.38 -8.43
N SER A 206 -2.91 -15.84 -9.42
CA SER A 206 -3.13 -15.50 -10.85
C SER A 206 -4.13 -16.46 -11.53
N GLY A 207 -4.57 -17.49 -10.82
CA GLY A 207 -5.50 -18.52 -11.30
C GLY A 207 -6.56 -18.88 -10.26
N LYS A 208 -7.70 -19.39 -10.75
CA LYS A 208 -8.86 -19.77 -9.93
C LYS A 208 -9.45 -21.12 -10.32
N LYS A 209 -8.67 -21.99 -10.96
CA LYS A 209 -9.12 -23.35 -11.31
C LYS A 209 -8.93 -24.26 -10.10
N LYS A 210 -9.64 -25.39 -10.08
CA LYS A 210 -9.51 -26.43 -9.04
C LYS A 210 -8.05 -26.82 -8.76
N ALA A 211 -7.25 -26.98 -9.81
CA ALA A 211 -5.82 -27.29 -9.69
C ALA A 211 -5.02 -26.21 -8.94
N ASP A 212 -5.37 -24.92 -9.08
CA ASP A 212 -4.68 -23.85 -8.35
C ASP A 212 -4.93 -23.96 -6.85
N TYR A 213 -6.20 -24.12 -6.46
CA TYR A 213 -6.56 -24.27 -5.05
C TYR A 213 -5.99 -25.55 -4.46
N TYR A 214 -5.96 -26.65 -5.22
CA TYR A 214 -5.36 -27.90 -4.77
C TYR A 214 -3.87 -27.71 -4.44
N GLU A 215 -3.08 -27.14 -5.35
CA GLU A 215 -1.64 -26.95 -5.13
C GLU A 215 -1.36 -25.97 -3.98
N VAL A 216 -2.13 -24.88 -3.87
CA VAL A 216 -2.01 -23.93 -2.76
C VAL A 216 -2.33 -24.60 -1.42
N LEU A 217 -3.43 -25.35 -1.32
CA LEU A 217 -3.82 -26.00 -0.08
C LEU A 217 -2.86 -27.15 0.28
N HIS A 218 -2.42 -27.93 -0.71
CA HIS A 218 -1.43 -28.99 -0.52
C HIS A 218 -0.08 -28.42 -0.04
N PHE A 219 0.35 -27.29 -0.61
CA PHE A 219 1.55 -26.59 -0.17
C PHE A 219 1.49 -26.20 1.31
N ILE A 220 0.36 -25.63 1.75
CA ILE A 220 0.14 -25.17 3.13
C ILE A 220 0.06 -26.35 4.09
N ASP A 221 -0.69 -27.39 3.74
CA ASP A 221 -0.86 -28.62 4.54
C ASP A 221 0.49 -29.26 4.88
N ARG A 222 1.38 -29.38 3.89
CA ARG A 222 2.74 -29.92 4.06
C ARG A 222 3.67 -29.08 4.95
N ARG A 223 3.25 -27.89 5.36
CA ARG A 223 4.03 -26.95 6.18
C ARG A 223 3.43 -26.73 7.55
N LEU A 224 2.28 -27.32 7.84
CA LEU A 224 1.74 -27.32 9.18
C LEU A 224 2.72 -28.02 10.13
N PRO A 225 2.95 -27.49 11.34
CA PRO A 225 3.77 -28.18 12.34
C PRO A 225 3.12 -29.51 12.77
N GLU A 226 3.95 -30.55 12.92
CA GLU A 226 3.51 -31.89 13.33
C GLU A 226 3.03 -31.92 14.81
N ASP A 227 3.69 -31.16 15.69
CA ASP A 227 3.37 -31.11 17.11
C ASP A 227 2.35 -30.02 17.44
N ILE A 228 1.08 -30.43 17.55
CA ILE A 228 -0.01 -29.56 17.98
C ILE A 228 -0.25 -29.80 19.48
N SER A 229 0.57 -29.17 20.34
CA SER A 229 0.24 -29.13 21.77
C SER A 229 -1.08 -28.36 21.94
N ARG A 230 -2.15 -29.07 22.29
CA ARG A 230 -3.45 -28.49 22.63
C ARG A 230 -3.29 -27.75 23.96
N GLN A 231 -3.51 -26.43 23.95
CA GLN A 231 -3.59 -25.60 25.16
C GLN A 231 -5.02 -25.59 25.70
#